data_AF-A0A6G4ZC50-F1
#
_entry.id   AF-A0A6G4ZC50-F1
#
_cell.length_a   1.000
_cell.length_b   1.000
_cell.length_c   1.000
_cell.angle_alpha   90.00
_cell.angle_beta   90.00
_cell.angle_gamma   90.00
#
_symmetry.space_group_name_H-M   'P 1'
#
loop_
_entity.id
_entity.type
_entity.pdbx_description
1 polymer ?
#
loop_
_entity_poly.entity_id
_entity_poly.type
_entity_poly.pdbx_seq_one_letter_code
_entity_poly.pdbx_strand_id
1 'polypeptide(L)'
;MRSLNKEVFLKKYPHVEEYIEKNKIEFEDLQSIYKDFVKFEGSYYNQADFIANILRSNENVHSVKSRIKNPDRLIEKIIRKTEDRKEKYGKDFYFNEDNYKNEITDLIGIRVLHIFKDQWKDIHDFIIKTWNVIEITANIRDGDDRSIFDNLGIEVISRQSGYRSVHYLVECYPTNQKVIAEIQVRTIFEEGYGEIDHRLRYSHNEIPEILKSNLLLFNRIVGSADEMASLINMLNNNLDDKDNYYETKLKEKDEEIRKLKEEIEKLK
;
A
#
# COMPACT_ATOMS: atom_id res chain seq x y z
N MET A 1 31.10 9.69 5.98
CA MET A 1 29.99 9.32 5.06
C MET A 1 29.73 7.83 5.23
N ARG A 2 28.47 7.37 5.31
CA ARG A 2 28.17 5.92 5.41
C ARG A 2 28.74 5.21 4.17
N SER A 3 29.31 4.02 4.34
CA SER A 3 29.91 3.23 3.25
C SER A 3 29.56 1.76 3.39
N LEU A 4 29.33 1.09 2.27
CA LEU A 4 29.05 -0.34 2.23
C LEU A 4 30.37 -1.14 2.35
N ASN A 5 30.51 -1.88 3.45
CA ASN A 5 31.62 -2.82 3.66
C ASN A 5 31.17 -4.25 3.31
N LYS A 6 31.93 -4.94 2.47
CA LYS A 6 31.60 -6.28 1.96
C LYS A 6 31.46 -7.31 3.07
N GLU A 7 32.44 -7.45 3.94
CA GLU A 7 32.46 -8.46 5.00
C GLU A 7 31.30 -8.26 5.99
N VAL A 8 31.06 -7.01 6.41
CA VAL A 8 29.94 -6.68 7.31
C VAL A 8 28.60 -6.96 6.65
N PHE A 9 28.46 -6.63 5.36
CA PHE A 9 27.23 -6.83 4.61
C PHE A 9 26.91 -8.32 4.41
N LEU A 10 27.89 -9.11 3.97
CA LEU A 10 27.72 -10.56 3.77
C LEU A 10 27.46 -11.29 5.09
N LYS A 11 28.05 -10.84 6.20
CA LYS A 11 27.70 -11.38 7.53
C LYS A 11 26.24 -11.13 7.90
N LYS A 12 25.67 -10.00 7.47
CA LYS A 12 24.27 -9.62 7.74
C LYS A 12 23.28 -10.29 6.78
N TYR A 13 23.70 -10.53 5.54
CA TYR A 13 22.87 -11.14 4.49
C TYR A 13 23.65 -12.27 3.78
N PRO A 14 23.94 -13.38 4.47
CA PRO A 14 24.82 -14.42 3.93
C PRO A 14 24.26 -15.08 2.66
N HIS A 15 22.93 -15.15 2.52
CA HIS A 15 22.26 -15.75 1.37
C HIS A 15 22.52 -15.01 0.04
N VAL A 16 23.03 -13.77 0.06
CA VAL A 16 23.25 -12.99 -1.17
C VAL A 16 24.56 -13.35 -1.87
N GLU A 17 25.47 -14.06 -1.21
CA GLU A 17 26.79 -14.41 -1.76
C GLU A 17 26.64 -15.29 -3.01
N GLU A 18 25.75 -16.28 -2.97
CA GLU A 18 25.41 -17.13 -4.12
C GLU A 18 24.92 -16.31 -5.33
N TYR A 19 24.08 -15.29 -5.07
CA TYR A 19 23.56 -14.43 -6.14
C TYR A 19 24.65 -13.56 -6.76
N ILE A 20 25.59 -13.06 -5.94
CA ILE A 20 26.72 -12.25 -6.42
C ILE A 20 27.60 -13.08 -7.35
N GLU A 21 27.97 -14.29 -6.93
CA GLU A 21 28.81 -15.19 -7.72
C GLU A 21 28.11 -15.62 -9.02
N LYS A 22 26.86 -16.10 -8.91
CA LYS A 22 26.06 -16.56 -10.04
C LYS A 22 25.88 -15.47 -11.10
N ASN A 23 25.62 -14.24 -10.68
CA ASN A 23 25.35 -13.13 -11.58
C ASN A 23 26.58 -12.29 -11.93
N LYS A 24 27.78 -12.64 -11.43
CA LYS A 24 29.02 -11.87 -11.62
C LYS A 24 28.82 -10.39 -11.28
N ILE A 25 28.29 -10.12 -10.09
CA ILE A 25 28.02 -8.75 -9.63
C ILE A 25 29.31 -8.17 -9.06
N GLU A 26 29.77 -7.06 -9.65
CA GLU A 26 30.91 -6.32 -9.12
C GLU A 26 30.50 -5.55 -7.85
N PHE A 27 31.29 -5.67 -6.78
CA PHE A 27 30.92 -5.09 -5.49
C PHE A 27 31.10 -3.56 -5.49
N GLU A 28 31.99 -3.05 -6.32
CA GLU A 28 32.25 -1.64 -6.56
C GLU A 28 30.98 -0.93 -7.06
N ASP A 29 30.20 -1.55 -7.96
CA ASP A 29 28.92 -1.00 -8.45
C ASP A 29 27.91 -0.86 -7.31
N LEU A 30 27.83 -1.89 -6.44
CA LEU A 30 26.96 -1.85 -5.26
C LEU A 30 27.38 -0.74 -4.28
N GLN A 31 28.69 -0.52 -4.11
CA GLN A 31 29.21 0.56 -3.27
C GLN A 31 28.87 1.94 -3.85
N SER A 32 28.95 2.09 -5.17
CA SER A 32 28.59 3.33 -5.88
C SER A 32 27.11 3.65 -5.72
N ILE A 33 26.22 2.68 -5.96
CA ILE A 33 24.77 2.82 -5.74
C ILE A 33 24.47 3.16 -4.28
N TYR A 34 25.12 2.49 -3.31
CA TYR A 34 24.93 2.77 -1.89
C TYR A 34 25.27 4.23 -1.55
N LYS A 35 26.40 4.73 -2.04
CA LYS A 35 26.84 6.11 -1.80
C LYS A 35 25.89 7.11 -2.43
N ASP A 36 25.47 6.87 -3.68
CA ASP A 36 24.49 7.72 -4.37
C ASP A 36 23.16 7.77 -3.60
N PHE A 37 22.63 6.62 -3.20
CA PHE A 37 21.37 6.55 -2.47
C PHE A 37 21.43 7.30 -1.13
N VAL A 38 22.50 7.09 -0.35
CA VAL A 38 22.71 7.79 0.93
C VAL A 38 22.86 9.30 0.73
N LYS A 39 23.49 9.74 -0.36
CA LYS A 39 23.62 11.16 -0.71
C LYS A 39 22.26 11.81 -0.94
N PHE A 40 21.32 11.10 -1.56
CA PHE A 40 19.98 11.62 -1.88
C PHE A 40 18.88 11.27 -0.86
N GLU A 41 19.22 10.58 0.24
CA GLU A 41 18.27 10.09 1.24
C GLU A 41 17.35 11.21 1.79
N GLY A 42 17.91 12.39 2.10
CA GLY A 42 17.12 13.55 2.56
C GLY A 42 16.12 14.07 1.51
N SER A 43 16.46 13.98 0.23
CA SER A 43 15.54 14.35 -0.86
C SER A 43 14.36 13.38 -0.91
N TYR A 44 14.61 12.07 -0.78
CA TYR A 44 13.55 11.07 -0.75
C TYR A 44 12.58 11.28 0.41
N TYR A 45 13.07 11.65 1.60
CA TYR A 45 12.20 12.02 2.73
C TYR A 45 11.27 13.19 2.40
N ASN A 46 11.80 14.27 1.84
CA ASN A 46 10.98 15.43 1.46
C ASN A 46 9.91 15.07 0.40
N GLN A 47 10.28 14.25 -0.58
CA GLN A 47 9.37 13.77 -1.62
C GLN A 47 8.28 12.86 -1.03
N ALA A 48 8.64 11.98 -0.10
CA ALA A 48 7.71 11.12 0.60
C ALA A 48 6.71 11.92 1.45
N ASP A 49 7.18 12.94 2.15
CA ASP A 49 6.34 13.82 2.96
C ASP A 49 5.39 14.67 2.09
N PHE A 50 5.85 15.11 0.92
CA PHE A 50 5.00 15.80 -0.06
C PHE A 50 3.83 14.90 -0.51
N ILE A 51 4.12 13.67 -0.95
CA ILE A 51 3.09 12.70 -1.36
C ILE A 51 2.16 12.39 -0.18
N ALA A 52 2.72 12.17 1.01
CA ALA A 52 1.95 11.85 2.21
C ALA A 52 1.00 13.00 2.63
N ASN A 53 1.42 14.26 2.48
CA ASN A 53 0.59 15.42 2.76
C ASN A 53 -0.60 15.51 1.81
N ILE A 54 -0.40 15.22 0.53
CA ILE A 54 -1.50 15.19 -0.45
C ILE A 54 -2.50 14.10 -0.08
N LEU A 55 -2.03 12.88 0.23
CA LEU A 55 -2.92 11.77 0.60
C LEU A 55 -3.71 12.04 1.87
N ARG A 56 -3.12 12.74 2.85
CA ARG A 56 -3.83 13.16 4.08
C ARG A 56 -4.98 14.15 3.85
N SER A 57 -5.08 14.76 2.67
CA SER A 57 -6.19 15.66 2.36
C SER A 57 -7.49 14.95 1.99
N ASN A 58 -7.44 13.63 1.74
CA ASN A 58 -8.61 12.81 1.51
C ASN A 58 -9.24 12.38 2.85
N GLU A 59 -10.55 12.63 3.03
CA GLU A 59 -11.27 12.37 4.29
C GLU A 59 -11.41 10.88 4.64
N ASN A 60 -11.34 10.00 3.65
CA ASN A 60 -11.39 8.55 3.82
C ASN A 60 -10.03 7.96 4.24
N VAL A 61 -8.97 8.77 4.23
CA VAL A 61 -7.66 8.38 4.74
C VAL A 61 -7.58 8.63 6.24
N HIS A 62 -7.46 7.55 7.02
CA HIS A 62 -7.27 7.62 8.46
C HIS A 62 -5.87 8.09 8.84
N SER A 63 -4.84 7.51 8.22
CA SER A 63 -3.46 7.94 8.47
C SER A 63 -2.54 7.56 7.31
N VAL A 64 -1.43 8.29 7.18
CA VAL A 64 -0.40 8.03 6.17
C VAL A 64 0.95 7.89 6.84
N LYS A 65 1.66 6.81 6.56
CA LYS A 65 3.05 6.58 6.99
C LYS A 65 3.96 6.60 5.77
N SER A 66 5.05 7.35 5.84
CA SER A 66 6.13 7.32 4.86
C SER A 66 7.29 6.46 5.38
N ARG A 67 7.98 5.77 4.47
CA ARG A 67 9.25 5.10 4.75
C ARG A 67 10.18 5.22 3.55
N ILE A 68 11.45 5.46 3.83
CA ILE A 68 12.52 5.38 2.83
C ILE A 68 13.20 4.03 2.97
N LYS A 69 13.52 3.40 1.82
CA LYS A 69 14.22 2.11 1.80
C LYS A 69 15.53 2.23 2.58
N ASN A 70 15.80 1.26 3.45
CA ASN A 70 17.09 1.21 4.14
C ASN A 70 18.21 0.93 3.11
N PRO A 71 19.36 1.64 3.17
CA PRO A 71 20.45 1.47 2.21
C PRO A 71 20.96 0.02 2.07
N ASP A 72 21.14 -0.71 3.18
CA ASP A 72 21.59 -2.11 3.10
C ASP A 72 20.52 -2.99 2.45
N ARG A 73 19.23 -2.74 2.76
CA ARG A 73 18.10 -3.45 2.16
C ARG A 73 17.92 -3.14 0.68
N LEU A 74 18.33 -1.95 0.24
CA LEU A 74 18.36 -1.61 -1.18
C LEU A 74 19.39 -2.50 -1.89
N ILE A 75 20.61 -2.59 -1.36
CA ILE A 75 21.66 -3.43 -1.95
C ILE A 75 21.26 -4.92 -1.95
N GLU A 76 20.70 -5.42 -0.84
CA GLU A 76 20.18 -6.80 -0.79
C GLU A 76 19.11 -7.06 -1.85
N LYS A 77 18.19 -6.10 -2.05
CA LYS A 77 17.16 -6.20 -3.08
C LYS A 77 17.73 -6.15 -4.49
N ILE A 78 18.71 -5.28 -4.74
CA ILE A 78 19.41 -5.16 -6.04
C ILE A 78 20.06 -6.49 -6.40
N ILE A 79 20.84 -7.08 -5.50
CA ILE A 79 21.52 -8.36 -5.73
C ILE A 79 20.51 -9.44 -6.12
N ARG A 80 19.43 -9.58 -5.36
CA ARG A 80 18.38 -10.59 -5.63
C ARG A 80 17.65 -10.33 -6.95
N LYS A 81 17.48 -9.07 -7.36
CA LYS A 81 16.75 -8.69 -8.58
C LYS A 81 17.60 -8.70 -9.85
N THR A 82 18.93 -8.84 -9.74
CA THR A 82 19.83 -8.85 -10.90
C THR A 82 19.45 -9.93 -11.91
N GLU A 83 19.10 -11.13 -11.46
CA GLU A 83 18.71 -12.24 -12.35
C GLU A 83 17.45 -11.89 -13.15
N ASP A 84 16.37 -11.47 -12.47
CA ASP A 84 15.11 -11.02 -13.11
C ASP A 84 15.36 -9.93 -14.17
N ARG A 85 16.32 -9.03 -13.92
CA ARG A 85 16.65 -7.93 -14.85
C ARG A 85 17.52 -8.38 -16.02
N LYS A 86 18.41 -9.34 -15.81
CA LYS A 86 19.16 -9.98 -16.90
C LYS A 86 18.24 -10.77 -17.83
N GLU A 87 17.23 -11.43 -17.28
CA GLU A 87 16.20 -12.10 -18.09
C GLU A 87 15.39 -11.09 -18.92
N LYS A 88 15.03 -9.94 -18.34
CA LYS A 88 14.23 -8.91 -19.00
C LYS A 88 14.99 -8.10 -20.04
N TYR A 89 16.24 -7.71 -19.76
CA TYR A 89 17.00 -6.75 -20.57
C TYR A 89 18.23 -7.32 -21.27
N GLY A 90 18.60 -8.58 -20.98
CA GLY A 90 19.76 -9.25 -21.55
C GLY A 90 20.85 -9.54 -20.53
N LYS A 91 21.70 -10.53 -20.85
CA LYS A 91 22.73 -11.07 -19.93
C LYS A 91 23.77 -10.05 -19.45
N ASP A 92 23.97 -8.99 -20.22
CA ASP A 92 24.93 -7.92 -19.94
C ASP A 92 24.36 -6.83 -19.02
N PHE A 93 23.08 -6.93 -18.63
CA PHE A 93 22.49 -6.01 -17.67
C PHE A 93 23.21 -6.07 -16.33
N TYR A 94 23.49 -4.89 -15.76
CA TYR A 94 23.95 -4.73 -14.39
C TYR A 94 23.31 -3.48 -13.80
N PHE A 95 23.17 -3.45 -12.48
CA PHE A 95 22.68 -2.27 -11.78
C PHE A 95 23.81 -1.25 -11.62
N ASN A 96 23.50 0.02 -11.87
CA ASN A 96 24.41 1.15 -11.68
C ASN A 96 23.64 2.39 -11.19
N GLU A 97 24.35 3.49 -10.94
CA GLU A 97 23.79 4.75 -10.42
C GLU A 97 22.68 5.35 -11.31
N ASP A 98 22.74 5.09 -12.62
CA ASP A 98 21.81 5.66 -13.60
C ASP A 98 20.49 4.88 -13.70
N ASN A 99 20.51 3.57 -13.45
CA ASN A 99 19.34 2.71 -13.66
C ASN A 99 18.62 2.29 -12.38
N TYR A 100 19.29 2.22 -11.22
CA TYR A 100 18.70 1.58 -10.03
C TYR A 100 17.44 2.30 -9.53
N LYS A 101 17.37 3.63 -9.70
CA LYS A 101 16.23 4.47 -9.29
C LYS A 101 14.95 4.17 -10.09
N ASN A 102 15.09 3.71 -11.33
CA ASN A 102 13.97 3.34 -12.17
C ASN A 102 13.58 1.87 -11.99
N GLU A 103 14.57 1.02 -11.73
CA GLU A 103 14.39 -0.43 -11.66
C GLU A 103 13.93 -0.94 -10.28
N ILE A 104 14.30 -0.22 -9.21
CA ILE A 104 13.83 -0.48 -7.85
C ILE A 104 12.77 0.55 -7.51
N THR A 105 11.52 0.12 -7.58
CA THR A 105 10.33 0.97 -7.53
C THR A 105 9.86 1.37 -6.13
N ASP A 106 10.39 0.74 -5.08
CA ASP A 106 9.99 0.93 -3.68
C ASP A 106 11.06 1.68 -2.86
N LEU A 107 11.80 2.60 -3.49
CA LEU A 107 12.73 3.49 -2.77
C LEU A 107 11.96 4.38 -1.78
N ILE A 108 10.83 4.91 -2.24
CA ILE A 108 9.84 5.63 -1.43
C ILE A 108 8.63 4.72 -1.28
N GLY A 109 8.35 4.32 -0.04
CA GLY A 109 7.12 3.59 0.30
C GLY A 109 6.19 4.48 1.10
N ILE A 110 4.94 4.60 0.64
CA ILE A 110 3.87 5.29 1.35
C ILE A 110 2.81 4.27 1.73
N ARG A 111 2.36 4.28 2.99
CA ARG A 111 1.25 3.44 3.45
C ARG A 111 0.08 4.33 3.81
N VAL A 112 -1.04 4.09 3.16
CA VAL A 112 -2.31 4.78 3.36
C VAL A 112 -3.23 3.83 4.09
N LEU A 113 -3.63 4.21 5.30
CA LEU A 113 -4.53 3.43 6.12
C LEU A 113 -5.93 4.03 6.04
N HIS A 114 -6.93 3.19 5.76
CA HIS A 114 -8.35 3.51 5.88
C HIS A 114 -9.01 2.60 6.91
N ILE A 115 -10.21 2.94 7.36
CA ILE A 115 -10.88 2.21 8.44
C ILE A 115 -11.73 1.07 7.88
N PHE A 116 -12.54 1.37 6.87
CA PHE A 116 -13.51 0.44 6.30
C PHE A 116 -13.17 0.11 4.85
N LYS A 117 -13.52 -1.08 4.38
CA LYS A 117 -13.11 -1.57 3.05
C LYS A 117 -13.70 -0.76 1.89
N ASP A 118 -14.91 -0.25 2.03
CA ASP A 118 -15.61 0.54 1.01
C ASP A 118 -14.93 1.89 0.73
N GLN A 119 -14.25 2.45 1.73
CA GLN A 119 -13.47 3.69 1.61
C GLN A 119 -12.32 3.60 0.60
N TRP A 120 -11.83 2.39 0.32
CA TRP A 120 -10.76 2.19 -0.65
C TRP A 120 -11.10 2.75 -2.03
N LYS A 121 -12.37 2.70 -2.46
CA LYS A 121 -12.76 3.15 -3.80
C LYS A 121 -12.56 4.64 -4.00
N ASP A 122 -12.91 5.45 -2.99
CA ASP A 122 -12.67 6.90 -3.03
C ASP A 122 -11.17 7.22 -3.04
N ILE A 123 -10.37 6.51 -2.22
CA ILE A 123 -8.91 6.67 -2.19
C ILE A 123 -8.29 6.27 -3.53
N HIS A 124 -8.77 5.18 -4.14
CA HIS A 124 -8.35 4.72 -5.46
C HIS A 124 -8.60 5.79 -6.54
N ASP A 125 -9.82 6.32 -6.59
CA ASP A 125 -10.20 7.35 -7.56
C ASP A 125 -9.38 8.64 -7.32
N PHE A 126 -9.12 9.00 -6.05
CA PHE A 126 -8.25 10.10 -5.69
C PHE A 126 -6.80 9.91 -6.18
N ILE A 127 -6.22 8.73 -6.00
CA ILE A 127 -4.85 8.43 -6.46
C ILE A 127 -4.75 8.52 -7.98
N ILE A 128 -5.67 7.89 -8.71
CA ILE A 128 -5.67 7.90 -10.18
C ILE A 128 -5.84 9.32 -10.74
N LYS A 129 -6.66 10.15 -10.10
CA LYS A 129 -6.85 11.55 -10.50
C LYS A 129 -5.62 12.41 -10.23
N THR A 130 -4.85 12.08 -9.19
CA THR A 130 -3.77 12.93 -8.68
C THR A 130 -2.42 12.65 -9.33
N TRP A 131 -2.12 11.38 -9.66
CA TRP A 131 -0.82 10.97 -10.18
C TRP A 131 -0.92 10.18 -11.49
N ASN A 132 0.18 10.18 -12.25
CA ASN A 132 0.37 9.20 -13.31
C ASN A 132 0.68 7.84 -12.66
N VAL A 133 -0.23 6.88 -12.78
CA VAL A 133 -0.09 5.56 -12.19
C VAL A 133 0.48 4.60 -13.23
N ILE A 134 1.67 4.05 -12.96
CA ILE A 134 2.38 3.11 -13.83
C ILE A 134 1.75 1.71 -13.75
N GLU A 135 1.47 1.27 -12.53
CA GLU A 135 1.03 -0.09 -12.22
C GLU A 135 0.08 -0.07 -11.02
N ILE A 136 -0.96 -0.90 -11.06
CA ILE A 136 -1.86 -1.14 -9.94
C ILE A 136 -1.98 -2.64 -9.73
N THR A 137 -1.68 -3.07 -8.51
CA THR A 137 -1.64 -4.49 -8.15
C THR A 137 -2.39 -4.74 -6.85
N ALA A 138 -3.49 -5.47 -6.91
CA ALA A 138 -4.27 -5.89 -5.76
C ALA A 138 -3.75 -7.22 -5.22
N ASN A 139 -3.16 -7.19 -4.03
CA ASN A 139 -2.81 -8.41 -3.31
C ASN A 139 -4.02 -8.84 -2.48
N ILE A 140 -4.53 -10.03 -2.73
CA ILE A 140 -5.68 -10.60 -2.01
C ILE A 140 -5.34 -11.98 -1.47
N ARG A 141 -6.13 -12.46 -0.51
CA ARG A 141 -6.04 -13.85 -0.06
C ARG A 141 -6.87 -14.75 -0.98
N ASP A 142 -6.43 -16.00 -1.15
CA ASP A 142 -7.24 -17.05 -1.75
C ASP A 142 -8.63 -17.15 -1.08
N GLY A 143 -9.67 -16.94 -1.89
CA GLY A 143 -11.08 -16.97 -1.48
C GLY A 143 -11.71 -15.60 -1.22
N ASP A 144 -10.95 -14.50 -1.24
CA ASP A 144 -11.51 -13.16 -1.21
C ASP A 144 -12.21 -12.82 -2.55
N ASP A 145 -13.16 -11.89 -2.52
CA ASP A 145 -13.81 -11.39 -3.74
C ASP A 145 -12.83 -10.55 -4.58
N ARG A 146 -12.67 -10.94 -5.84
CA ARG A 146 -11.83 -10.28 -6.84
C ARG A 146 -12.62 -9.41 -7.83
N SER A 147 -13.96 -9.48 -7.79
CA SER A 147 -14.84 -8.88 -8.81
C SER A 147 -14.62 -7.37 -8.96
N ILE A 148 -14.45 -6.66 -7.84
CA ILE A 148 -14.21 -5.21 -7.84
C ILE A 148 -12.92 -4.84 -8.57
N PHE A 149 -11.87 -5.64 -8.43
CA PHE A 149 -10.57 -5.40 -9.05
C PHE A 149 -10.59 -5.77 -10.53
N ASP A 150 -11.20 -6.92 -10.87
CA ASP A 150 -11.35 -7.37 -12.26
C ASP A 150 -12.17 -6.36 -13.09
N ASN A 151 -13.26 -5.82 -12.52
CA ASN A 151 -14.09 -4.82 -13.18
C ASN A 151 -13.36 -3.51 -13.47
N LEU A 152 -12.34 -3.20 -12.66
CA LEU A 152 -11.48 -2.02 -12.84
C LEU A 152 -10.22 -2.34 -13.66
N GLY A 153 -10.05 -3.59 -14.13
CA GLY A 153 -8.88 -4.03 -14.88
C GLY A 153 -7.58 -4.04 -14.06
N ILE A 154 -7.68 -4.17 -12.74
CA ILE A 154 -6.54 -4.18 -11.82
C ILE A 154 -5.95 -5.60 -11.75
N GLU A 155 -4.63 -5.72 -11.81
CA GLU A 155 -3.95 -7.02 -11.67
C GLU A 155 -4.15 -7.57 -10.25
N VAL A 156 -4.64 -8.81 -10.17
CA VAL A 156 -4.89 -9.48 -8.88
C VAL A 156 -3.84 -10.56 -8.64
N ILE A 157 -3.08 -10.40 -7.56
CA ILE A 157 -2.09 -11.38 -7.11
C ILE A 157 -2.62 -12.08 -5.86
N SER A 158 -2.85 -13.39 -5.97
CA SER A 158 -3.19 -14.19 -4.79
C SER A 158 -1.97 -14.44 -3.91
N ARG A 159 -2.14 -14.23 -2.61
CA ARG A 159 -1.12 -14.44 -1.59
C ARG A 159 -1.54 -15.55 -0.64
N GLN A 160 -0.83 -16.68 -0.72
CA GLN A 160 -1.00 -17.81 0.20
C GLN A 160 -0.77 -17.44 1.67
N SER A 161 0.00 -16.38 1.96
CA SER A 161 0.19 -15.86 3.32
C SER A 161 -1.07 -15.19 3.87
N GLY A 162 -2.05 -14.87 3.04
CA GLY A 162 -3.22 -14.06 3.40
C GLY A 162 -2.94 -12.56 3.43
N TYR A 163 -1.77 -12.13 2.95
CA TYR A 163 -1.43 -10.72 2.83
C TYR A 163 -2.39 -9.99 1.89
N ARG A 164 -2.96 -8.87 2.36
CA ARG A 164 -3.87 -8.01 1.62
C ARG A 164 -3.35 -6.59 1.57
N SER A 165 -3.35 -6.01 0.38
CA SER A 165 -3.02 -4.60 0.13
C SER A 165 -3.14 -4.30 -1.35
N VAL A 166 -3.66 -3.11 -1.68
CA VAL A 166 -3.60 -2.61 -3.06
C VAL A 166 -2.38 -1.71 -3.21
N HIS A 167 -1.54 -2.03 -4.18
CA HIS A 167 -0.29 -1.31 -4.46
C HIS A 167 -0.48 -0.46 -5.70
N TYR A 168 -0.05 0.79 -5.61
CA TYR A 168 -0.03 1.74 -6.70
C TYR A 168 1.41 2.18 -6.90
N LEU A 169 1.92 2.02 -8.11
CA LEU A 169 3.18 2.58 -8.49
C LEU A 169 2.94 3.91 -9.17
N VAL A 170 3.31 5.01 -8.51
CA VAL A 170 3.01 6.36 -8.99
C VAL A 170 4.27 7.11 -9.39
N GLU A 171 4.15 7.89 -10.46
CA GLU A 171 5.16 8.87 -10.85
C GLU A 171 4.81 10.24 -10.29
N CYS A 172 5.79 10.88 -9.70
CA CYS A 172 5.68 12.23 -9.19
C CYS A 172 6.87 13.07 -9.65
N TYR A 173 6.64 14.37 -9.83
CA TYR A 173 7.66 15.35 -10.17
C TYR A 173 7.67 16.48 -9.13
N PRO A 174 8.12 16.23 -7.89
CA PRO A 174 8.25 17.31 -6.89
C PRO A 174 9.27 18.38 -7.30
N THR A 175 10.20 18.00 -8.19
CA THR A 175 11.13 18.89 -8.89
C THR A 175 11.14 18.49 -10.38
N ASN A 176 12.12 18.96 -11.16
CA ASN A 176 12.30 18.54 -12.55
C ASN A 176 12.77 17.07 -12.69
N GLN A 177 12.96 16.35 -11.58
CA GLN A 177 13.33 14.94 -11.60
C GLN A 177 12.10 14.06 -11.37
N LYS A 178 11.99 13.02 -12.20
CA LYS A 178 11.02 11.95 -12.04
C LYS A 178 11.34 11.16 -10.78
N VAL A 179 10.31 10.92 -9.97
CA VAL A 179 10.37 10.10 -8.76
C VAL A 179 9.29 9.05 -8.87
N ILE A 180 9.64 7.81 -8.50
CA ILE A 180 8.71 6.70 -8.41
C ILE A 180 8.47 6.40 -6.93
N ALA A 181 7.20 6.30 -6.54
CA ALA A 181 6.80 5.93 -5.20
C ALA A 181 5.79 4.78 -5.23
N GLU A 182 5.93 3.85 -4.29
CA GLU A 182 4.98 2.77 -4.07
C GLU A 182 4.00 3.19 -2.97
N ILE A 183 2.73 3.40 -3.32
CA ILE A 183 1.65 3.66 -2.38
C ILE A 183 0.93 2.34 -2.10
N GLN A 184 0.87 1.95 -0.84
CA GLN A 184 0.19 0.75 -0.36
C GLN A 184 -1.04 1.18 0.42
N VAL A 185 -2.22 0.86 -0.10
CA VAL A 185 -3.51 1.16 0.54
C VAL A 185 -3.99 -0.09 1.27
N ARG A 186 -4.36 0.08 2.55
CA ARG A 186 -4.74 -1.00 3.47
C ARG A 186 -5.75 -0.54 4.50
N THR A 187 -6.54 -1.47 5.03
CA THR A 187 -7.26 -1.22 6.29
C THR A 187 -6.30 -1.25 7.50
N ILE A 188 -6.75 -0.72 8.64
CA ILE A 188 -6.00 -0.83 9.91
C ILE A 188 -5.77 -2.30 10.29
N PHE A 189 -6.74 -3.18 10.01
CA PHE A 189 -6.64 -4.61 10.26
C PHE A 189 -5.59 -5.27 9.37
N GLU A 190 -5.60 -4.96 8.06
CA GLU A 190 -4.61 -5.47 7.10
C GLU A 190 -3.19 -5.01 7.44
N GLU A 191 -3.01 -3.75 7.84
CA GLU A 191 -1.71 -3.25 8.32
C GLU A 191 -1.26 -3.96 9.60
N GLY A 192 -2.17 -4.13 10.56
CA GLY A 192 -1.88 -4.84 11.81
C GLY A 192 -1.42 -6.27 11.56
N TYR A 193 -2.13 -7.02 10.71
CA TYR A 193 -1.71 -8.35 10.30
C TYR A 193 -0.38 -8.33 9.54
N GLY A 194 -0.24 -7.43 8.56
CA GLY A 194 0.94 -7.33 7.72
C GLY A 194 2.21 -7.04 8.50
N GLU A 195 2.15 -6.19 9.53
CA GLU A 195 3.29 -5.89 10.41
C GLU A 195 3.64 -7.08 11.33
N ILE A 196 2.64 -7.79 11.86
CA ILE A 196 2.85 -9.00 12.68
C ILE A 196 3.49 -10.11 11.84
N ASP A 197 2.92 -10.42 10.68
CA ASP A 197 3.41 -11.44 9.75
C ASP A 197 4.84 -11.11 9.30
N HIS A 198 5.09 -9.86 8.90
CA HIS A 198 6.42 -9.41 8.51
C HIS A 198 7.44 -9.56 9.63
N ARG A 199 7.12 -9.15 10.87
CA ARG A 199 8.04 -9.25 12.01
C ARG A 199 8.39 -10.69 12.36
N LEU A 200 7.41 -11.59 12.33
CA LEU A 200 7.59 -13.01 12.64
C LEU A 200 8.31 -13.78 11.54
N ARG A 201 8.04 -13.46 10.28
CA ARG A 201 8.81 -14.02 9.16
C ARG A 201 10.23 -13.51 9.15
N TYR A 202 10.47 -12.24 9.48
CA TYR A 202 11.80 -11.67 9.45
C TYR A 202 12.73 -12.20 10.55
N SER A 203 12.20 -12.71 11.65
CA SER A 203 12.99 -13.34 12.71
C SER A 203 13.44 -14.77 12.38
N HIS A 204 13.05 -15.33 11.24
CA HIS A 204 13.35 -16.71 10.85
C HIS A 204 13.84 -16.76 9.40
N ASN A 205 14.87 -17.56 9.11
CA ASN A 205 15.26 -17.84 7.73
C ASN A 205 14.16 -18.64 7.00
N GLU A 206 13.58 -19.62 7.71
CA GLU A 206 12.41 -20.36 7.28
C GLU A 206 11.41 -20.42 8.44
N ILE A 207 10.14 -20.11 8.15
CA ILE A 207 9.12 -20.04 9.18
C ILE A 207 8.65 -21.46 9.56
N PRO A 208 8.65 -21.84 10.85
CA PRO A 208 8.13 -23.15 11.25
C PRO A 208 6.68 -23.35 10.82
N GLU A 209 6.33 -24.57 10.39
CA GLU A 209 5.00 -24.89 9.87
C GLU A 209 3.88 -24.59 10.88
N ILE A 210 4.14 -24.88 12.17
CA ILE A 210 3.20 -24.55 13.26
C ILE A 210 2.93 -23.04 13.34
N LEU A 211 3.96 -22.21 13.15
CA LEU A 211 3.82 -20.75 13.17
C LEU A 211 3.10 -20.26 11.91
N LYS A 212 3.42 -20.82 10.75
CA LYS A 212 2.72 -20.53 9.49
C LYS A 212 1.22 -20.83 9.61
N SER A 213 0.85 -21.98 10.16
CA SER A 213 -0.54 -22.37 10.38
C SER A 213 -1.27 -21.42 11.34
N ASN A 214 -0.64 -21.05 12.46
CA ASN A 214 -1.22 -20.08 13.40
C ASN A 214 -1.35 -18.67 12.79
N LEU A 215 -0.40 -18.24 11.96
CA LEU A 215 -0.49 -16.98 11.23
C LEU A 215 -1.64 -16.98 10.22
N LEU A 216 -1.93 -18.11 9.58
CA LEU A 216 -3.09 -18.23 8.68
C LEU A 216 -4.41 -18.20 9.45
N LEU A 217 -4.47 -18.82 10.64
CA LEU A 217 -5.64 -18.70 11.53
C LEU A 217 -5.85 -17.26 11.98
N PHE A 218 -4.79 -16.58 12.41
CA PHE A 218 -4.85 -15.18 12.79
C PHE A 218 -5.28 -14.29 11.62
N ASN A 219 -4.78 -14.54 10.41
CA ASN A 219 -5.21 -13.83 9.20
C ASN A 219 -6.71 -13.94 8.96
N ARG A 220 -7.30 -15.12 9.19
CA ARG A 220 -8.74 -15.35 9.06
C ARG A 220 -9.52 -14.49 10.04
N ILE A 221 -9.12 -14.48 11.32
CA ILE A 221 -9.76 -13.68 12.37
C ILE A 221 -9.69 -12.18 12.02
N VAL A 222 -8.51 -11.71 11.62
CA VAL A 222 -8.33 -10.29 11.25
C VAL A 222 -9.18 -9.92 10.03
N GLY A 223 -9.21 -10.77 8.99
CA GLY A 223 -10.05 -10.54 7.82
C GLY A 223 -11.54 -10.49 8.16
N SER A 224 -12.03 -11.39 9.01
CA SER A 224 -13.42 -11.37 9.46
C SER A 224 -13.73 -10.16 10.34
N ALA A 225 -12.80 -9.71 11.19
CA ALA A 225 -12.98 -8.50 11.98
C ALA A 225 -13.11 -7.25 11.10
N ASP A 226 -12.30 -7.18 10.03
CA ASP A 226 -12.33 -6.09 9.05
C ASP A 226 -13.64 -6.05 8.24
N GLU A 227 -14.13 -7.21 7.81
CA GLU A 227 -15.44 -7.36 7.17
C GLU A 227 -16.58 -6.97 8.11
N MET A 228 -16.52 -7.42 9.36
CA MET A 228 -17.52 -7.11 10.37
C MET A 228 -17.55 -5.61 10.68
N ALA A 229 -16.39 -4.96 10.79
CA ALA A 229 -16.31 -3.51 10.98
C ALA A 229 -16.94 -2.75 9.81
N SER A 230 -16.64 -3.16 8.58
CA SER A 230 -17.23 -2.56 7.36
C SER A 230 -18.75 -2.79 7.29
N LEU A 231 -19.23 -3.98 7.67
CA LEU A 231 -20.66 -4.28 7.73
C LEU A 231 -21.39 -3.43 8.79
N ILE A 232 -20.81 -3.28 9.99
CA ILE A 232 -21.39 -2.44 11.05
C ILE A 232 -21.51 -0.98 10.58
N ASN A 233 -20.48 -0.46 9.90
CA ASN A 233 -20.50 0.88 9.33
C ASN A 233 -21.62 1.04 8.28
N MET A 234 -21.72 0.08 7.34
CA MET A 234 -22.78 0.07 6.33
C MET A 234 -24.19 0.02 6.97
N LEU A 235 -24.37 -0.79 8.01
CA LEU A 235 -25.65 -0.87 8.73
C LEU A 235 -25.98 0.44 9.44
N ASN A 236 -25.00 1.09 10.07
CA ASN A 236 -25.19 2.37 10.73
C ASN A 236 -25.65 3.45 9.73
N ASN A 237 -24.95 3.58 8.60
CA ASN A 237 -25.30 4.56 7.57
C ASN A 237 -26.71 4.32 6.99
N ASN A 238 -27.09 3.06 6.78
CA ASN A 238 -28.44 2.71 6.31
C ASN A 238 -29.54 3.02 7.34
N LEU A 239 -29.23 2.98 8.63
CA LEU A 239 -30.17 3.38 9.68
C LEU A 239 -30.33 4.90 9.70
N ASP A 240 -29.22 5.64 9.64
CA ASP A 240 -29.22 7.10 9.56
C ASP A 240 -30.00 7.60 8.33
N ASP A 241 -29.83 6.96 7.17
CA ASP A 241 -30.58 7.28 5.95
C ASP A 241 -32.09 7.06 6.11
N LYS A 242 -32.49 5.97 6.79
CA LYS A 242 -33.90 5.70 7.08
C LYS A 242 -34.49 6.72 8.05
N ASP A 243 -33.76 7.05 9.10
CA ASP A 243 -34.21 8.03 10.10
C ASP A 243 -34.36 9.42 9.45
N ASN A 244 -33.39 9.84 8.63
CA ASN A 244 -33.49 11.07 7.83
C ASN A 244 -34.68 11.07 6.86
N TYR A 245 -34.95 9.94 6.20
CA TYR A 245 -36.11 9.79 5.33
C TYR A 245 -37.44 9.92 6.12
N TYR A 246 -37.55 9.26 7.27
CA TYR A 246 -38.74 9.35 8.12
C TYR A 246 -38.94 10.76 8.69
N GLU A 247 -37.88 11.42 9.14
CA GLU A 247 -37.95 12.82 9.59
C GLU A 247 -38.44 13.76 8.48
N THR A 248 -37.93 13.58 7.25
CA THR A 248 -38.37 14.37 6.10
C THR A 248 -39.85 14.14 5.82
N LYS A 249 -40.31 12.88 5.83
CA LYS A 249 -41.72 12.54 5.65
C LYS A 249 -42.63 13.06 6.76
N LEU A 250 -42.14 13.10 8.00
CA LEU A 250 -42.88 13.69 9.13
C LEU A 250 -43.02 15.21 8.95
N LYS A 251 -41.95 15.91 8.56
CA LYS A 251 -42.00 17.36 8.27
C LYS A 251 -42.97 17.69 7.14
N GLU A 252 -42.95 16.91 6.05
CA GLU A 252 -43.91 17.06 4.94
C GLU A 252 -45.37 16.91 5.43
N LYS A 253 -45.64 15.89 6.25
CA LYS A 253 -46.98 15.66 6.82
C LYS A 253 -47.42 16.76 7.77
N ASP A 254 -46.53 17.25 8.63
CA ASP A 254 -46.85 18.34 9.55
C ASP A 254 -47.17 19.63 8.80
N GLU A 255 -46.47 19.90 7.70
CA GLU A 255 -46.73 21.04 6.84
C GLU A 255 -48.05 20.91 6.08
N GLU A 256 -48.40 19.70 5.61
CA GLU A 256 -49.69 19.42 4.99
C GLU A 256 -50.85 19.54 6.00
N ILE A 257 -50.69 19.00 7.22
CA ILE A 257 -51.66 19.17 8.31
C ILE A 257 -51.86 20.64 8.64
N ARG A 258 -50.78 21.44 8.68
CA ARG A 258 -50.89 22.89 8.91
C ARG A 258 -51.71 23.56 7.81
N LYS A 259 -51.43 23.28 6.54
CA LYS A 259 -52.20 23.84 5.40
C LYS A 259 -53.68 23.46 5.48
N LEU A 260 -53.99 22.19 5.75
CA LEU A 260 -55.37 21.72 5.88
C LEU A 260 -56.10 22.39 7.06
N LYS A 261 -55.42 22.60 8.19
CA LYS A 261 -55.99 23.34 9.34
C LYS A 261 -56.30 24.79 8.97
N GLU A 262 -55.40 25.48 8.27
CA GLU A 262 -55.62 26.85 7.79
C GLU A 262 -56.79 26.94 6.79
N GLU A 263 -56.96 25.95 5.91
CA GLU A 263 -58.10 25.89 4.99
C GLU A 263 -59.43 25.66 5.71
N ILE A 264 -59.47 24.74 6.69
CA ILE A 264 -60.66 24.51 7.51
C ILE A 264 -61.06 25.77 8.29
N GLU A 265 -60.08 26.52 8.79
CA GLU A 265 -60.33 27.75 9.53
C GLU A 265 -60.90 28.86 8.64
N LYS A 266 -60.50 28.92 7.36
CA LYS A 266 -61.07 29.84 6.35
C LYS A 266 -62.48 29.49 5.89
N LEU A 267 -62.93 28.25 6.13
CA LEU A 267 -64.26 27.76 5.76
C LEU A 267 -65.29 27.92 6.91
N LYS A 268 -64.86 28.39 8.08
CA LYS A 268 -65.73 28.76 9.21
C LYS A 268 -66.05 30.25 9.18
#